data_AF-A0A839T4I8-F1
#
_entry.id   AF-A0A839T4I8-F1
#
_cell.length_a   1.000
_cell.length_b   1.000
_cell.length_c   1.000
_cell.angle_alpha   90.00
_cell.angle_beta   90.00
_cell.angle_gamma   90.00
#
_symmetry.space_group_name_H-M   'P 1'
#
loop_
_entity.id
_entity.type
_entity.pdbx_description
1 polymer ?
#
loop_
_entity_poly.entity_id
_entity_poly.type
_entity_poly.pdbx_seq_one_letter_code
_entity_poly.pdbx_strand_id
1 'polypeptide(L)'
;MSDITIYHNPDCGTSRNTLALIRASGIAPTVIEYLKTPPDRETLKALIARMGMHVRDVLRVKGTPYKELGLDAVHWSDDELIDQMLAHPILINRPIVVSPLGVRLCRPSDMVIELLPQRPAGEIRKEDGTPLLVDTPIAGSDTGLITALQEAGLPSDDLTEPGRSFFAYSTVTGERVGYGGFERMGRDVLVRSLVVLPNARQRGIGGGIVALLLRRAFDEGGRDAWLLTTTAAPFFERAGFKPVERTSAPASVLATRQAASLCPASAALLRRPIYL
;
A
#
# COMPACT_ATOMS: atom_id res chain seq x y z
N MET A 1 17.43 6.25 23.70
CA MET A 1 17.31 6.93 22.39
C MET A 1 16.86 5.89 21.40
N SER A 2 15.78 6.14 20.67
CA SER A 2 15.25 5.19 19.67
C SER A 2 16.16 5.23 18.44
N ASP A 3 16.95 4.17 18.23
CA ASP A 3 17.84 4.07 17.07
C ASP A 3 17.01 3.78 15.81
N ILE A 4 16.63 4.84 15.10
CA ILE A 4 15.89 4.76 13.84
C ILE A 4 16.80 5.23 12.71
N THR A 5 16.95 4.41 11.68
CA THR A 5 17.68 4.76 10.45
C THR A 5 16.72 4.81 9.27
N ILE A 6 16.87 5.81 8.40
CA ILE A 6 16.12 5.93 7.15
C ILE A 6 17.07 6.02 5.96
N TYR A 7 16.91 5.10 5.00
CA TYR A 7 17.49 5.18 3.67
C TYR A 7 16.65 6.12 2.82
N HIS A 8 17.09 7.37 2.75
CA HIS A 8 16.32 8.52 2.31
C HIS A 8 16.72 8.97 0.91
N ASN A 9 15.73 9.41 0.13
CA ASN A 9 15.94 10.20 -1.07
C ASN A 9 15.19 11.55 -0.93
N PRO A 10 15.90 12.70 -0.89
CA PRO A 10 15.28 14.01 -0.70
C PRO A 10 14.37 14.42 -1.86
N ASP A 11 14.54 13.87 -3.06
CA ASP A 11 13.71 14.18 -4.23
C ASP A 11 12.42 13.33 -4.30
N CYS A 12 12.18 12.46 -3.31
CA CYS A 12 11.01 11.59 -3.28
C CYS A 12 10.00 12.02 -2.20
N GLY A 13 8.80 12.46 -2.61
CA GLY A 13 7.73 12.86 -1.68
C GLY A 13 7.36 11.80 -0.64
N THR A 14 7.29 10.51 -1.01
CA THR A 14 7.07 9.42 -0.03
C THR A 14 8.18 9.37 1.02
N SER A 15 9.43 9.60 0.60
CA SER A 15 10.61 9.61 1.47
C SER A 15 10.63 10.81 2.41
N ARG A 16 10.28 12.00 1.90
CA ARG A 16 10.14 13.22 2.71
C ARG A 16 8.99 13.12 3.73
N ASN A 17 7.82 12.64 3.31
CA ASN A 17 6.68 12.40 4.21
C ASN A 17 7.03 11.41 5.32
N THR A 18 7.76 10.34 5.00
CA THR A 18 8.24 9.35 5.99
C THR A 18 9.20 9.98 6.99
N LEU A 19 10.21 10.73 6.52
CA LEU A 19 11.17 11.43 7.38
C LEU A 19 10.48 12.45 8.30
N ALA A 20 9.53 13.22 7.74
CA ALA A 20 8.75 14.20 8.49
C ALA A 20 7.93 13.53 9.60
N LEU A 21 7.30 12.38 9.32
CA LEU A 21 6.55 11.62 10.31
C LEU A 21 7.44 11.10 11.45
N ILE A 22 8.62 10.54 11.13
CA ILE A 22 9.57 10.10 12.17
C ILE A 22 9.96 11.27 13.08
N ARG A 23 10.29 12.43 12.50
CA ARG A 23 10.67 13.64 13.25
C ARG A 23 9.53 14.16 14.13
N ALA A 24 8.31 14.14 13.62
CA ALA A 24 7.15 14.61 14.36
C ALA A 24 6.73 13.68 15.52
N SER A 25 7.21 12.43 15.53
CA SER A 25 7.18 11.56 16.72
C SER A 25 8.27 11.90 17.75
N GLY A 26 8.97 13.02 17.61
CA GLY A 26 10.02 13.47 18.53
C GLY A 26 11.33 12.70 18.40
N ILE A 27 11.54 12.00 17.27
CA ILE A 27 12.72 11.16 17.04
C ILE A 27 13.61 11.83 15.99
N ALA A 28 14.90 11.96 16.29
CA ALA A 28 15.92 12.35 15.31
C ALA A 28 16.54 11.07 14.71
N PRO A 29 16.16 10.64 13.49
CA PRO A 29 16.71 9.43 12.90
C PRO A 29 18.09 9.68 12.29
N THR A 30 18.89 8.61 12.18
CA THR A 30 20.04 8.58 11.28
C THR A 30 19.52 8.60 9.84
N VAL A 31 19.93 9.60 9.05
CA VAL A 31 19.50 9.75 7.65
C VAL A 31 20.65 9.33 6.73
N ILE A 32 20.42 8.30 5.93
CA ILE A 32 21.38 7.82 4.92
C ILE A 32 20.84 8.18 3.54
N GLU A 33 21.51 9.10 2.84
CA GLU A 33 21.21 9.38 1.43
C GLU A 33 21.74 8.24 0.55
N TYR A 34 20.97 7.17 0.43
CA TYR A 34 21.42 5.89 -0.15
C TYR A 34 21.90 5.95 -1.61
N LEU A 35 21.57 7.02 -2.35
CA LEU A 35 22.13 7.24 -3.69
C LEU A 35 23.59 7.70 -3.66
N LYS A 36 24.01 8.35 -2.58
CA LYS A 36 25.39 8.80 -2.34
C LYS A 36 26.18 7.77 -1.52
N THR A 37 25.53 7.20 -0.52
CA THR A 37 26.11 6.22 0.40
C THR A 37 25.22 4.98 0.47
N PRO A 38 25.19 4.16 -0.59
CA PRO A 38 24.37 2.94 -0.62
C PRO A 38 24.82 1.96 0.47
N PRO A 39 23.91 1.12 1.00
CA PRO A 39 24.30 0.01 1.86
C PRO A 39 25.25 -0.94 1.09
N ASP A 40 26.16 -1.58 1.80
CA ASP A 40 26.92 -2.70 1.23
C ASP A 40 26.01 -3.92 0.96
N ARG A 41 26.56 -4.92 0.26
CA ARG A 41 25.83 -6.13 -0.13
C ARG A 41 25.17 -6.82 1.06
N GLU A 42 25.92 -7.06 2.12
CA GLU A 42 25.44 -7.80 3.29
C GLU A 42 24.35 -7.03 4.02
N THR A 43 24.52 -5.70 4.15
CA THR A 43 23.50 -4.81 4.71
C THR A 43 22.24 -4.83 3.85
N LEU A 44 22.34 -4.74 2.53
CA LEU A 44 21.18 -4.78 1.64
C LEU A 44 20.44 -6.12 1.74
N LYS A 45 21.16 -7.25 1.74
CA LYS A 45 20.57 -8.59 1.96
C LYS A 45 19.84 -8.67 3.30
N ALA A 46 20.48 -8.18 4.37
CA ALA A 46 19.89 -8.17 5.71
C ALA A 46 18.63 -7.29 5.78
N LEU A 47 18.62 -6.12 5.13
CA LEU A 47 17.44 -5.25 5.07
C LEU A 47 16.28 -5.94 4.35
N ILE A 48 16.53 -6.55 3.19
CA ILE A 48 15.49 -7.26 2.41
C ILE A 48 14.90 -8.40 3.23
N ALA A 49 15.76 -9.22 3.87
CA ALA A 49 15.33 -10.31 4.72
C ALA A 49 14.49 -9.81 5.92
N ARG A 50 14.93 -8.76 6.61
CA ARG A 50 14.20 -8.17 7.76
C ARG A 50 12.89 -7.51 7.36
N MET A 51 12.73 -7.06 6.11
CA MET A 51 11.45 -6.58 5.58
C MET A 51 10.47 -7.72 5.28
N GLY A 52 10.95 -8.97 5.17
CA GLY A 52 10.14 -10.12 4.77
C GLY A 52 9.70 -10.05 3.30
N MET A 53 10.51 -9.46 2.43
CA MET A 53 10.19 -9.24 1.01
C MET A 53 11.10 -10.05 0.09
N HIS A 54 10.62 -10.35 -1.11
CA HIS A 54 11.50 -10.85 -2.17
C HIS A 54 12.39 -9.72 -2.69
N VAL A 55 13.60 -10.04 -3.16
CA VAL A 55 14.54 -9.04 -3.72
C VAL A 55 13.88 -8.24 -4.84
N ARG A 56 13.16 -8.91 -5.73
CA ARG A 56 12.43 -8.30 -6.84
C ARG A 56 11.39 -7.27 -6.41
N ASP A 57 10.78 -7.45 -5.23
CA ASP A 57 9.78 -6.53 -4.69
C ASP A 57 10.40 -5.21 -4.19
N VAL A 58 11.72 -5.19 -3.98
CA VAL A 58 12.48 -4.00 -3.55
C VAL A 58 13.01 -3.19 -4.74
N LEU A 59 12.90 -3.72 -5.97
CA LEU A 59 13.29 -3.00 -7.17
C LEU A 59 12.32 -1.86 -7.48
N ARG A 60 12.89 -0.68 -7.72
CA ARG A 60 12.17 0.47 -8.23
C ARG A 60 12.08 0.39 -9.74
N VAL A 61 10.86 0.27 -10.25
CA VAL A 61 10.60 0.17 -11.70
C VAL A 61 10.54 1.54 -12.39
N LYS A 62 9.88 2.53 -11.80
CA LYS A 62 9.62 3.82 -12.45
C LYS A 62 10.76 4.83 -12.26
N GLY A 63 11.22 5.40 -13.38
CA GLY A 63 12.27 6.42 -13.40
C GLY A 63 13.64 5.87 -13.03
N THR A 64 13.95 4.67 -13.52
CA THR A 64 15.18 3.91 -13.27
C THR A 64 15.56 3.15 -14.55
N PRO A 65 16.78 2.61 -14.67
CA PRO A 65 17.19 1.81 -15.83
C PRO A 65 16.57 0.39 -15.85
N TYR A 66 15.55 0.11 -15.01
CA TYR A 66 14.96 -1.23 -14.83
C TYR A 66 14.57 -1.90 -16.16
N LYS A 67 13.94 -1.16 -17.07
CA LYS A 67 13.54 -1.68 -18.39
C LYS A 67 14.71 -1.77 -19.37
N GLU A 68 15.62 -0.80 -19.34
CA GLU A 68 16.79 -0.75 -20.22
C GLU A 68 17.74 -1.93 -19.93
N LEU A 69 17.82 -2.34 -18.67
CA LEU A 69 18.58 -3.50 -18.20
C LEU A 69 17.80 -4.83 -18.29
N GLY A 70 16.54 -4.82 -18.74
CA GLY A 70 15.71 -6.02 -18.87
C GLY A 70 15.44 -6.75 -17.55
N LEU A 71 15.32 -6.02 -16.43
CA LEU A 71 15.15 -6.60 -15.09
C LEU A 71 13.77 -7.20 -14.83
N ASP A 72 12.84 -7.07 -15.78
CA ASP A 72 11.55 -7.75 -15.78
C ASP A 72 11.66 -9.24 -16.11
N ALA A 73 12.77 -9.66 -16.73
CA ALA A 73 12.98 -11.06 -17.07
C ALA A 73 13.04 -11.96 -15.83
N VAL A 74 12.47 -13.17 -15.96
CA VAL A 74 12.34 -14.13 -14.86
C VAL A 74 13.67 -14.84 -14.56
N HIS A 75 14.64 -14.81 -15.48
CA HIS A 75 15.92 -15.51 -15.32
C HIS A 75 16.82 -14.90 -14.24
N TRP A 76 16.64 -13.62 -13.90
CA TRP A 76 17.44 -12.94 -12.89
C TRP A 76 17.28 -13.58 -11.52
N SER A 77 18.39 -14.06 -10.96
CA SER A 77 18.48 -14.53 -9.57
C SER A 77 18.48 -13.36 -8.58
N ASP A 78 18.18 -13.66 -7.32
CA ASP A 78 18.17 -12.66 -6.24
C ASP A 78 19.54 -11.99 -6.06
N ASP A 79 20.65 -12.75 -6.15
CA ASP A 79 22.00 -12.19 -6.03
C ASP A 79 22.36 -11.28 -7.22
N GLU A 80 21.98 -11.64 -8.45
CA GLU A 80 22.19 -10.76 -9.61
C GLU A 80 21.36 -9.48 -9.51
N LEU A 81 20.11 -9.56 -9.04
CA LEU A 81 19.29 -8.36 -8.80
C LEU A 81 19.88 -7.45 -7.73
N ILE A 82 20.50 -8.02 -6.69
CA ILE A 82 21.26 -7.27 -5.69
C ILE A 82 22.46 -6.58 -6.34
N ASP A 83 23.17 -7.25 -7.25
CA ASP A 83 24.31 -6.68 -7.95
C ASP A 83 23.89 -5.48 -8.79
N GLN A 84 22.75 -5.58 -9.46
CA GLN A 84 22.17 -4.45 -10.19
C GLN A 84 21.81 -3.30 -9.25
N MET A 85 21.23 -3.58 -8.08
CA MET A 85 20.94 -2.54 -7.08
C MET A 85 22.19 -1.85 -6.53
N LEU A 86 23.29 -2.57 -6.36
CA LEU A 86 24.56 -2.01 -5.89
C LEU A 86 25.27 -1.21 -6.99
N ALA A 87 25.24 -1.68 -8.23
CA ALA A 87 25.77 -0.98 -9.40
C ALA A 87 24.95 0.28 -9.75
N HIS A 88 23.63 0.22 -9.53
CA HIS A 88 22.71 1.30 -9.79
C HIS A 88 21.80 1.54 -8.57
N PRO A 89 22.28 2.25 -7.53
CA PRO A 89 21.52 2.48 -6.29
C PRO A 89 20.10 3.00 -6.51
N ILE A 90 19.86 3.75 -7.59
CA ILE A 90 18.52 4.23 -7.97
C ILE A 90 17.47 3.12 -8.14
N LEU A 91 17.89 1.88 -8.38
CA LEU A 91 17.04 0.68 -8.42
C LEU A 91 16.54 0.26 -7.04
N ILE A 92 17.17 0.67 -5.93
CA ILE A 92 16.67 0.41 -4.59
C ILE A 92 15.46 1.30 -4.34
N ASN A 93 14.30 0.69 -4.09
CA ASN A 93 13.08 1.44 -3.77
C ASN A 93 13.17 2.05 -2.36
N ARG A 94 12.38 3.10 -2.12
CA ARG A 94 12.60 4.02 -1.00
C ARG A 94 11.31 4.63 -0.44
N PRO A 95 11.32 5.04 0.85
CA PRO A 95 12.40 4.86 1.82
C PRO A 95 12.36 3.49 2.50
N ILE A 96 13.52 2.95 2.85
CA ILE A 96 13.63 1.83 3.80
C ILE A 96 13.89 2.45 5.18
N VAL A 97 13.09 2.05 6.18
CA VAL A 97 13.25 2.49 7.57
C VAL A 97 13.56 1.28 8.44
N VAL A 98 14.56 1.44 9.31
CA VAL A 98 14.99 0.47 10.31
C VAL A 98 14.70 1.04 11.68
N SER A 99 14.08 0.25 12.55
CA SER A 99 13.91 0.58 13.97
C SER A 99 14.01 -0.69 14.84
N PRO A 100 13.99 -0.57 16.17
CA PRO A 100 13.92 -1.73 17.07
C PRO A 100 12.64 -2.55 16.88
N LEU A 101 11.58 -1.95 16.33
CA LEU A 101 10.30 -2.63 16.08
C LEU A 101 10.28 -3.40 14.75
N GLY A 102 11.23 -3.15 13.85
CA GLY A 102 11.32 -3.86 12.57
C GLY A 102 11.98 -3.07 11.45
N VAL A 103 11.84 -3.59 10.23
CA VAL A 103 12.28 -2.91 8.99
C VAL A 103 11.14 -2.89 7.99
N ARG A 104 10.90 -1.75 7.34
CA ARG A 104 9.88 -1.62 6.30
C ARG A 104 10.38 -0.76 5.14
N LEU A 105 10.01 -1.15 3.93
CA LEU A 105 9.90 -0.25 2.79
C LEU A 105 8.62 0.56 2.99
N CYS A 106 8.72 1.83 3.39
CA CYS A 106 7.55 2.63 3.77
C CYS A 106 6.84 3.22 2.55
N ARG A 107 6.15 2.35 1.82
CA ARG A 107 5.35 2.67 0.64
C ARG A 107 3.96 2.04 0.83
N PRO A 108 2.91 2.83 1.16
CA PRO A 108 2.93 4.30 1.36
C PRO A 108 3.70 4.75 2.61
N SER A 109 3.95 6.05 2.75
CA SER A 109 4.73 6.62 3.87
C SER A 109 4.14 6.30 5.24
N ASP A 110 2.83 6.14 5.31
CA ASP A 110 2.03 5.79 6.48
C ASP A 110 2.50 4.50 7.17
N MET A 111 3.12 3.58 6.41
CA MET A 111 3.67 2.33 6.94
C MET A 111 4.74 2.53 8.01
N VAL A 112 5.39 3.69 8.07
CA VAL A 112 6.39 3.97 9.11
C VAL A 112 5.77 4.04 10.51
N ILE A 113 4.45 4.26 10.64
CA ILE A 113 3.77 4.32 11.94
C ILE A 113 4.00 3.03 12.75
N GLU A 114 4.08 1.88 12.09
CA GLU A 114 4.38 0.58 12.73
C GLU A 114 5.78 0.50 13.33
N LEU A 115 6.70 1.34 12.87
CA LEU A 115 8.10 1.35 13.27
C LEU A 115 8.40 2.37 14.36
N LEU A 116 7.42 3.18 14.76
CA LEU A 116 7.58 4.25 15.74
C LEU A 116 7.11 3.78 17.12
N PRO A 117 7.91 3.95 18.19
CA PRO A 117 7.50 3.59 19.54
C PRO A 117 6.35 4.46 20.07
N GLN A 118 6.16 5.64 19.48
CA GLN A 118 5.07 6.55 19.80
C GLN A 118 4.57 7.25 18.54
N ARG A 119 3.25 7.44 18.46
CA ARG A 119 2.62 8.23 17.40
C ARG A 119 2.85 9.73 17.65
N PRO A 120 2.86 10.57 16.61
CA PRO A 120 2.86 12.01 16.79
C PRO A 120 1.64 12.48 17.58
N ALA A 121 1.82 13.52 18.40
CA ALA A 121 0.74 14.05 19.24
C ALA A 121 -0.29 14.90 18.48
N GLY A 122 0.04 15.38 17.27
CA GLY A 122 -0.81 16.28 16.47
C GLY A 122 -1.21 15.69 15.12
N GLU A 123 -2.17 16.34 14.45
CA GLU A 123 -2.52 16.01 13.07
C GLU A 123 -1.29 16.23 12.17
N ILE A 124 -0.98 15.24 11.34
CA ILE A 124 0.08 15.35 10.34
C ILE A 124 -0.51 15.09 8.97
N ARG A 125 -0.14 15.99 8.06
CA ARG A 125 -0.50 15.92 6.66
C ARG A 125 0.74 15.65 5.83
N LYS A 126 0.54 14.91 4.76
CA LYS A 126 1.51 14.75 3.68
C LYS A 126 1.68 16.09 2.97
N GLU A 127 2.73 16.20 2.16
CA GLU A 127 3.00 17.37 1.32
C GLU A 127 1.83 17.77 0.41
N ASP A 128 0.99 16.80 0.00
CA ASP A 128 -0.21 17.04 -0.82
C ASP A 128 -1.46 17.43 -0.01
N GLY A 129 -1.32 17.63 1.31
CA GLY A 129 -2.40 17.98 2.23
C GLY A 129 -3.21 16.79 2.75
N THR A 130 -2.98 15.58 2.22
CA THR A 130 -3.69 14.37 2.65
C THR A 130 -3.28 14.01 4.09
N PRO A 131 -4.23 13.73 5.00
CA PRO A 131 -3.90 13.22 6.33
C PRO A 131 -3.12 11.91 6.26
N LEU A 132 -2.17 11.72 7.18
CA LEU A 132 -1.58 10.41 7.42
C LEU A 132 -2.60 9.50 8.10
N LEU A 133 -2.67 8.26 7.61
CA LEU A 133 -3.66 7.28 8.03
C LEU A 133 -3.03 6.16 8.83
N VAL A 134 -3.79 5.64 9.77
CA VAL A 134 -3.53 4.40 10.48
C VAL A 134 -4.64 3.45 10.09
N ASP A 135 -4.28 2.29 9.56
CA ASP A 135 -5.21 1.20 9.34
C ASP A 135 -5.18 0.23 10.52
N THR A 136 -6.35 -0.26 10.90
CA THR A 136 -6.53 -1.22 12.00
C THR A 136 -7.36 -2.39 11.49
N PRO A 137 -6.88 -3.64 11.58
CA PRO A 137 -7.67 -4.80 11.20
C PRO A 137 -8.98 -4.87 11.99
N ILE A 138 -10.08 -5.20 11.31
CA ILE A 138 -11.40 -5.38 11.92
C ILE A 138 -12.06 -6.66 11.39
N ALA A 139 -12.97 -7.23 12.18
CA ALA A 139 -13.78 -8.36 11.73
C ALA A 139 -14.84 -7.90 10.70
N GLY A 140 -15.28 -8.81 9.83
CA GLY A 140 -16.41 -8.56 8.93
C GLY A 140 -17.73 -8.28 9.66
N SER A 141 -17.83 -8.66 10.94
CA SER A 141 -18.95 -8.36 11.83
C SER A 141 -18.84 -6.99 12.54
N ASP A 142 -17.83 -6.17 12.23
CA ASP A 142 -17.68 -4.84 12.81
C ASP A 142 -18.90 -3.97 12.47
N THR A 143 -19.59 -3.49 13.50
CA THR A 143 -20.83 -2.72 13.34
C THR A 143 -20.59 -1.38 12.65
N GLY A 144 -19.42 -0.77 12.87
CA GLY A 144 -19.04 0.49 12.22
C GLY A 144 -18.86 0.33 10.70
N LEU A 145 -18.22 -0.77 10.27
CA LEU A 145 -18.11 -1.14 8.87
C LEU A 145 -19.49 -1.39 8.24
N ILE A 146 -20.32 -2.21 8.88
CA ILE A 146 -21.65 -2.58 8.36
C ILE A 146 -22.51 -1.33 8.15
N THR A 147 -22.62 -0.47 9.17
CA THR A 147 -23.39 0.78 9.08
C THR A 147 -22.86 1.68 7.97
N ALA A 148 -21.54 1.87 7.88
CA ALA A 148 -20.95 2.74 6.86
C ALA A 148 -21.18 2.22 5.43
N LEU A 149 -21.19 0.91 5.22
CA LEU A 149 -21.52 0.31 3.92
C LEU A 149 -22.99 0.48 3.58
N GLN A 150 -23.89 0.22 4.53
CA GLN A 150 -25.33 0.38 4.34
C GLN A 150 -25.72 1.83 4.02
N GLU A 151 -25.17 2.80 4.75
CA GLU A 151 -25.36 4.24 4.48
C GLU A 151 -24.81 4.66 3.11
N ALA A 152 -23.76 3.97 2.63
CA ALA A 152 -23.19 4.19 1.30
C ALA A 152 -23.92 3.42 0.19
N GLY A 153 -24.95 2.62 0.51
CA GLY A 153 -25.67 1.77 -0.44
C GLY A 153 -24.80 0.64 -1.00
N LEU A 154 -23.81 0.16 -0.24
CA LEU A 154 -22.90 -0.91 -0.62
C LEU A 154 -23.28 -2.24 0.03
N PRO A 155 -23.00 -3.39 -0.62
CA PRO A 155 -23.26 -4.71 -0.05
C PRO A 155 -22.52 -4.94 1.29
N SER A 156 -23.22 -5.54 2.25
CA SER A 156 -22.71 -5.84 3.59
C SER A 156 -23.09 -7.25 4.10
N ASP A 157 -23.78 -8.04 3.28
CA ASP A 157 -24.36 -9.33 3.65
C ASP A 157 -23.37 -10.50 3.58
N ASP A 158 -22.23 -10.31 2.93
CA ASP A 158 -21.20 -11.33 2.71
C ASP A 158 -19.88 -11.05 3.45
N LEU A 159 -19.87 -10.09 4.39
CA LEU A 159 -18.64 -9.66 5.07
C LEU A 159 -18.02 -10.74 5.97
N THR A 160 -18.81 -11.67 6.49
CA THR A 160 -18.33 -12.71 7.41
C THR A 160 -17.87 -13.99 6.70
N GLU A 161 -18.00 -14.04 5.37
CA GLU A 161 -17.50 -15.16 4.59
C GLU A 161 -15.96 -15.20 4.57
N PRO A 162 -15.36 -16.40 4.43
CA PRO A 162 -13.91 -16.57 4.49
C PRO A 162 -13.18 -15.86 3.33
N GLY A 163 -11.88 -15.65 3.51
CA GLY A 163 -11.00 -15.08 2.47
C GLY A 163 -11.06 -13.56 2.34
N ARG A 164 -11.74 -12.88 3.28
CA ARG A 164 -11.91 -11.43 3.30
C ARG A 164 -11.15 -10.80 4.47
N SER A 165 -10.47 -9.70 4.19
CA SER A 165 -9.78 -8.87 5.19
C SER A 165 -10.36 -7.46 5.17
N PHE A 166 -10.61 -6.90 6.35
CA PHE A 166 -11.18 -5.56 6.49
C PHE A 166 -10.35 -4.70 7.44
N PHE A 167 -10.35 -3.41 7.15
CA PHE A 167 -9.60 -2.42 7.91
C PHE A 167 -10.46 -1.19 8.15
N ALA A 168 -10.38 -0.69 9.37
CA ALA A 168 -10.79 0.66 9.71
C ALA A 168 -9.62 1.62 9.55
N TYR A 169 -9.88 2.82 9.04
CA TYR A 169 -8.87 3.85 8.83
C TYR A 169 -9.15 5.05 9.71
N SER A 170 -8.13 5.48 10.45
CA SER A 170 -8.18 6.68 11.28
C SER A 170 -7.04 7.63 10.93
N THR A 171 -7.17 8.91 11.26
CA THR A 171 -6.00 9.82 11.30
C THR A 171 -5.04 9.38 12.41
N VAL A 172 -3.82 9.93 12.40
CA VAL A 172 -2.84 9.69 13.48
C VAL A 172 -3.34 10.09 14.87
N THR A 173 -4.29 11.04 14.95
CA THR A 173 -4.93 11.48 16.20
C THR A 173 -6.13 10.63 16.61
N GLY A 174 -6.52 9.63 15.80
CA GLY A 174 -7.56 8.66 16.12
C GLY A 174 -8.94 8.95 15.52
N GLU A 175 -9.13 10.06 14.80
CA GLU A 175 -10.39 10.36 14.08
C GLU A 175 -10.66 9.24 13.07
N ARG A 176 -11.78 8.52 13.21
CA ARG A 176 -12.21 7.52 12.21
C ARG A 176 -12.61 8.23 10.92
N VAL A 177 -12.02 7.83 9.79
CA VAL A 177 -12.22 8.48 8.49
C VAL A 177 -12.77 7.56 7.41
N GLY A 178 -12.69 6.24 7.59
CA GLY A 178 -13.19 5.32 6.58
C GLY A 178 -12.93 3.86 6.88
N TYR A 179 -13.31 3.04 5.91
CA TYR A 179 -13.18 1.59 5.89
C TYR A 179 -12.75 1.12 4.50
N GLY A 180 -12.19 -0.07 4.44
CA GLY A 180 -11.78 -0.72 3.21
C GLY A 180 -11.51 -2.20 3.45
N GLY A 181 -11.72 -3.02 2.43
CA GLY A 181 -11.43 -4.44 2.52
C GLY A 181 -11.00 -5.03 1.20
N PHE A 182 -10.52 -6.26 1.26
CA PHE A 182 -10.26 -7.04 0.07
C PHE A 182 -10.62 -8.50 0.27
N GLU A 183 -10.88 -9.17 -0.83
CA GLU A 183 -11.07 -10.61 -0.90
C GLU A 183 -9.90 -11.21 -1.70
N ARG A 184 -9.28 -12.26 -1.17
CA ARG A 184 -8.06 -12.84 -1.74
C ARG A 184 -8.36 -14.14 -2.49
N MET A 185 -7.88 -14.23 -3.72
CA MET A 185 -7.99 -15.39 -4.59
C MET A 185 -6.62 -15.78 -5.15
N GLY A 186 -5.76 -16.28 -4.27
CA GLY A 186 -4.35 -16.54 -4.59
C GLY A 186 -3.58 -15.22 -4.74
N ARG A 187 -3.02 -14.98 -5.93
CA ARG A 187 -2.29 -13.73 -6.25
C ARG A 187 -3.23 -12.60 -6.67
N ASP A 188 -4.46 -12.92 -7.04
CA ASP A 188 -5.49 -11.94 -7.39
C ASP A 188 -6.24 -11.49 -6.14
N VAL A 189 -6.53 -10.20 -6.06
CA VAL A 189 -7.19 -9.57 -4.93
C VAL A 189 -8.33 -8.69 -5.42
N LEU A 190 -9.55 -8.95 -4.97
CA LEU A 190 -10.68 -8.08 -5.23
C LEU A 190 -10.77 -6.99 -4.16
N VAL A 191 -10.50 -5.75 -4.54
CA VAL A 191 -10.71 -4.57 -3.69
C VAL A 191 -12.20 -4.32 -3.54
N ARG A 192 -12.67 -4.19 -2.30
CA ARG A 192 -14.09 -4.07 -1.97
C ARG A 192 -14.32 -3.25 -0.70
N SER A 193 -15.60 -3.00 -0.41
CA SER A 193 -16.03 -2.40 0.87
C SER A 193 -15.29 -1.10 1.23
N LEU A 194 -14.96 -0.28 0.24
CA LEU A 194 -14.22 0.97 0.42
C LEU A 194 -15.18 2.14 0.62
N VAL A 195 -15.10 2.78 1.79
CA VAL A 195 -15.94 3.91 2.17
C VAL A 195 -15.10 4.98 2.86
N VAL A 196 -15.25 6.24 2.43
CA VAL A 196 -14.80 7.41 3.18
C VAL A 196 -16.01 8.02 3.86
N LEU A 197 -15.94 8.17 5.19
CA LEU A 197 -17.03 8.71 6.00
C LEU A 197 -17.36 10.15 5.58
N PRO A 198 -18.65 10.57 5.62
CA PRO A 198 -19.08 11.87 5.10
C PRO A 198 -18.28 13.06 5.63
N ASN A 199 -17.97 13.10 6.92
CA ASN A 199 -17.19 14.14 7.60
C ASN A 199 -15.71 14.19 7.17
N ALA A 200 -15.21 13.16 6.48
CA ALA A 200 -13.82 13.02 6.09
C ALA A 200 -13.60 13.10 4.56
N ARG A 201 -14.67 13.33 3.78
CA ARG A 201 -14.59 13.43 2.31
C ARG A 201 -13.83 14.67 1.86
N GLN A 202 -13.38 14.66 0.59
CA GLN A 202 -12.67 15.76 -0.06
C GLN A 202 -11.31 16.15 0.58
N ARG A 203 -10.75 15.28 1.43
CA ARG A 203 -9.43 15.45 2.10
C ARG A 203 -8.30 14.59 1.48
N GLY A 204 -8.52 14.00 0.29
CA GLY A 204 -7.56 13.06 -0.33
C GLY A 204 -7.53 11.64 0.29
N ILE A 205 -8.32 11.40 1.35
CA ILE A 205 -8.29 10.16 2.16
C ILE A 205 -8.55 8.89 1.35
N GLY A 206 -9.46 8.92 0.38
CA GLY A 206 -9.78 7.74 -0.42
C GLY A 206 -8.54 7.16 -1.13
N GLY A 207 -7.68 8.02 -1.68
CA GLY A 207 -6.42 7.56 -2.31
C GLY A 207 -5.46 6.96 -1.29
N GLY A 208 -5.40 7.52 -0.08
CA GLY A 208 -4.62 6.98 1.04
C GLY A 208 -5.10 5.59 1.48
N ILE A 209 -6.43 5.41 1.61
CA ILE A 209 -7.05 4.11 1.91
C ILE A 209 -6.68 3.08 0.85
N VAL A 210 -6.83 3.40 -0.45
CA VAL A 210 -6.45 2.48 -1.54
C VAL A 210 -4.97 2.11 -1.45
N ALA A 211 -4.08 3.06 -1.20
CA ALA A 211 -2.65 2.79 -1.11
C ALA A 211 -2.29 1.85 0.05
N LEU A 212 -2.86 2.07 1.24
CA LEU A 212 -2.68 1.20 2.40
C LEU A 212 -3.31 -0.18 2.19
N LEU A 213 -4.52 -0.23 1.65
CA LEU A 213 -5.23 -1.48 1.39
C LEU A 213 -4.47 -2.38 0.40
N LEU A 214 -3.95 -1.80 -0.68
CA LEU A 214 -3.10 -2.52 -1.62
C LEU A 214 -1.77 -2.95 -1.01
N ARG A 215 -1.25 -2.18 -0.04
CA ARG A 215 -0.07 -2.57 0.71
C ARG A 215 -0.34 -3.79 1.60
N ARG A 216 -1.49 -3.83 2.29
CA ARG A 216 -1.89 -5.02 3.06
C ARG A 216 -2.11 -6.24 2.17
N ALA A 217 -2.79 -6.06 1.05
CA ALA A 217 -2.95 -7.10 0.05
C ALA A 217 -1.58 -7.62 -0.45
N PHE A 218 -0.62 -6.72 -0.69
CA PHE A 218 0.74 -7.08 -1.10
C PHE A 218 1.47 -7.92 -0.05
N ASP A 219 1.41 -7.50 1.22
CA ASP A 219 2.02 -8.21 2.35
C ASP A 219 1.40 -9.62 2.53
N GLU A 220 0.14 -9.81 2.11
CA GLU A 220 -0.55 -11.09 2.06
C GLU A 220 -0.33 -11.90 0.75
N GLY A 221 0.61 -11.49 -0.11
CA GLY A 221 0.96 -12.18 -1.35
C GLY A 221 0.15 -11.78 -2.58
N GLY A 222 -0.74 -10.79 -2.46
CA GLY A 222 -1.46 -10.20 -3.58
C GLY A 222 -0.52 -9.51 -4.56
N ARG A 223 -0.76 -9.68 -5.87
CA ARG A 223 0.05 -9.11 -6.95
C ARG A 223 -0.81 -8.43 -8.03
N ASP A 224 -2.09 -8.76 -8.11
CA ASP A 224 -3.03 -8.14 -9.05
C ASP A 224 -4.30 -7.73 -8.31
N ALA A 225 -4.59 -6.43 -8.29
CA ALA A 225 -5.81 -5.89 -7.72
C ALA A 225 -6.87 -5.75 -8.80
N TRP A 226 -8.06 -6.25 -8.49
CA TRP A 226 -9.27 -6.17 -9.30
C TRP A 226 -10.32 -5.37 -8.55
N LEU A 227 -11.21 -4.74 -9.28
CA LEU A 227 -12.30 -3.94 -8.71
C LEU A 227 -13.47 -3.94 -9.67
N LEU A 228 -14.68 -4.11 -9.12
CA LEU A 228 -15.92 -3.79 -9.81
C LEU A 228 -16.54 -2.54 -9.22
N THR A 229 -16.98 -1.61 -10.08
CA THR A 229 -17.66 -0.40 -9.66
C THR A 229 -18.65 0.09 -10.70
N THR A 230 -19.76 0.66 -10.25
CA THR A 230 -20.77 1.30 -11.10
C THR A 230 -20.58 2.81 -11.20
N THR A 231 -20.13 3.47 -10.13
CA THR A 231 -20.11 4.95 -10.05
C THR A 231 -18.73 5.55 -9.79
N ALA A 232 -17.79 4.77 -9.26
CA ALA A 232 -16.48 5.28 -8.80
C ALA A 232 -15.31 5.03 -9.78
N ALA A 233 -15.56 4.59 -11.03
CA ALA A 233 -14.49 4.30 -11.99
C ALA A 233 -13.47 5.46 -12.15
N PRO A 234 -13.90 6.74 -12.32
CA PRO A 234 -12.95 7.85 -12.44
C PRO A 234 -12.04 8.05 -11.21
N PHE A 235 -12.53 7.71 -10.01
CA PHE A 235 -11.73 7.78 -8.79
C PHE A 235 -10.63 6.71 -8.79
N PHE A 236 -10.98 5.47 -9.13
CA PHE A 236 -10.02 4.36 -9.14
C PHE A 236 -9.02 4.45 -10.29
N GLU A 237 -9.42 5.02 -11.43
CA GLU A 237 -8.49 5.34 -12.52
C GLU A 237 -7.40 6.31 -12.09
N ARG A 238 -7.75 7.37 -11.35
CA ARG A 238 -6.76 8.26 -10.72
C ARG A 238 -5.89 7.54 -9.69
N ALA A 239 -6.44 6.52 -9.03
CA ALA A 239 -5.69 5.63 -8.15
C ALA A 239 -4.84 4.57 -8.91
N GLY A 240 -4.74 4.66 -10.24
CA GLY A 240 -3.87 3.83 -11.06
C GLY A 240 -4.50 2.52 -11.54
N PHE A 241 -5.79 2.31 -11.30
CA PHE A 241 -6.53 1.23 -11.95
C PHE A 241 -6.78 1.56 -13.41
N LYS A 242 -6.91 0.52 -14.25
CA LYS A 242 -7.25 0.67 -15.67
C LYS A 242 -8.48 -0.16 -15.97
N PRO A 243 -9.45 0.37 -16.76
CA PRO A 243 -10.55 -0.42 -17.27
C PRO A 243 -10.02 -1.61 -18.08
N VAL A 244 -10.65 -2.76 -17.92
CA VAL A 244 -10.32 -3.99 -18.66
C VAL A 244 -11.60 -4.72 -19.05
N GLU A 245 -11.52 -5.52 -20.11
CA GLU A 245 -12.62 -6.38 -20.54
C GLU A 245 -12.88 -7.47 -19.50
N ARG A 246 -14.16 -7.83 -19.26
CA ARG A 246 -14.52 -8.88 -18.30
C ARG A 246 -13.90 -10.23 -18.63
N THR A 247 -13.72 -10.54 -19.91
CA THR A 247 -13.08 -11.76 -20.40
C THR A 247 -11.59 -11.85 -20.06
N SER A 248 -10.96 -10.73 -19.69
CA SER A 248 -9.55 -10.71 -19.27
C SER A 248 -9.36 -11.04 -17.79
N ALA A 249 -10.44 -11.09 -17.01
CA ALA A 249 -10.35 -11.37 -15.59
C ALA A 249 -10.26 -12.87 -15.28
N PRO A 250 -9.50 -13.26 -14.25
CA PRO A 250 -9.48 -14.62 -13.75
C PRO A 250 -10.89 -15.11 -13.40
N ALA A 251 -11.15 -16.39 -13.68
CA ALA A 251 -12.42 -17.03 -13.32
C ALA A 251 -12.72 -16.91 -11.81
N SER A 252 -11.69 -16.91 -10.98
CA SER A 252 -11.80 -16.70 -9.53
C SER A 252 -12.37 -15.32 -9.16
N VAL A 253 -12.00 -14.26 -9.89
CA VAL A 253 -12.54 -12.91 -9.70
C VAL A 253 -14.00 -12.84 -10.16
N LEU A 254 -14.32 -13.45 -11.31
CA LEU A 254 -15.68 -13.47 -11.85
C LEU A 254 -16.66 -14.33 -11.04
N ALA A 255 -16.15 -15.32 -10.31
CA ALA A 255 -16.95 -16.18 -9.42
C ALA A 255 -17.27 -15.55 -8.06
N THR A 256 -16.70 -14.38 -7.74
CA THR A 256 -16.98 -13.70 -6.46
C THR A 256 -18.44 -13.26 -6.37
N ARG A 257 -19.00 -13.22 -5.16
CA ARG A 257 -20.37 -12.77 -4.92
C ARG A 257 -20.61 -11.34 -5.41
N GLN A 258 -19.62 -10.46 -5.26
CA GLN A 258 -19.68 -9.09 -5.76
C GLN A 258 -19.72 -9.03 -7.29
N ALA A 259 -18.97 -9.88 -7.99
CA ALA A 259 -19.04 -9.96 -9.44
C ALA A 259 -20.37 -10.52 -9.94
N ALA A 260 -20.95 -11.48 -9.21
CA ALA A 260 -22.24 -12.09 -9.53
C ALA A 260 -23.43 -11.16 -9.27
N SER A 261 -23.38 -10.32 -8.22
CA SER A 261 -24.47 -9.42 -7.85
C SER A 261 -24.53 -8.15 -8.71
N LEU A 262 -23.40 -7.74 -9.31
CA LEU A 262 -23.33 -6.54 -10.15
C LEU A 262 -23.65 -6.86 -11.62
N CYS A 263 -24.61 -6.14 -12.19
CA CYS A 263 -25.00 -6.29 -13.59
C CYS A 263 -23.79 -6.11 -14.53
N PRO A 264 -23.56 -7.06 -15.46
CA PRO A 264 -22.42 -6.99 -16.36
C PRO A 264 -22.33 -5.77 -17.26
N ALA A 265 -23.49 -5.24 -17.66
CA ALA A 265 -23.58 -4.08 -18.53
C ALA A 265 -23.32 -2.75 -17.82
N SER A 266 -23.44 -2.69 -16.49
CA SER A 266 -23.38 -1.41 -15.75
C SER A 266 -22.18 -1.29 -14.80
N ALA A 267 -21.54 -2.40 -14.41
CA ALA A 267 -20.35 -2.37 -13.57
C ALA A 267 -19.07 -2.51 -14.40
N ALA A 268 -18.27 -1.44 -14.39
CA ALA A 268 -16.93 -1.44 -14.94
C ALA A 268 -16.02 -2.37 -14.14
N LEU A 269 -15.20 -3.14 -14.84
CA LEU A 269 -14.14 -3.94 -14.26
C LEU A 269 -12.80 -3.23 -14.47
N LEU A 270 -12.05 -3.06 -13.38
CA LEU A 270 -10.76 -2.40 -13.42
C LEU A 270 -9.67 -3.29 -12.80
N ARG A 271 -8.46 -3.17 -13.31
CA ARG A 271 -7.27 -3.87 -12.84
C ARG A 271 -6.13 -2.92 -12.51
N ARG A 272 -5.36 -3.25 -11.48
CA ARG A 272 -4.08 -2.61 -11.15
C ARG A 272 -3.07 -3.65 -10.65
N PRO A 273 -1.89 -3.79 -11.28
CA PRO A 273 -0.79 -4.55 -10.68
C PRO A 273 -0.36 -3.94 -9.34
N ILE A 274 -0.09 -4.80 -8.35
CA ILE A 274 0.35 -4.41 -7.02
C ILE A 274 1.88 -4.52 -6.98
N TYR A 275 2.55 -3.37 -7.00
CA TYR A 275 3.98 -3.21 -6.77
C TYR A 275 4.18 -1.99 -5.86
N LEU A 276 5.28 -1.97 -5.11
CA LEU A 276 5.59 -0.92 -4.14
C LEU A 276 6.27 0.30 -4.79
#